data_AF-A0AA39JM11-F1
#
_entry.id   AF-A0AA39JM11-F1
#
_cell.length_a   1.000
_cell.length_b   1.000
_cell.length_c   1.000
_cell.angle_alpha   90.00
_cell.angle_beta   90.00
_cell.angle_gamma   90.00
#
_symmetry.space_group_name_H-M   'P 1'
#
loop_
_entity.id
_entity.type
_entity.pdbx_description
1 polymer ?
#
loop_
_entity_poly.entity_id
_entity_poly.type
_entity_poly.pdbx_seq_one_letter_code
_entity_poly.pdbx_strand_id
1 'polypeptide(L)'
;VEATGSEKVADDAINYVRRGGTLMIYGVYANADRVHWSPSKIFGDEIRIIGSFAQTYCFPRAVAYLDSGKINVKGMVRQISRGLTGSDCVVLGDRCLRDQRFPEGA
;
A
#
# COMPACT_ATOMS: atom_id res chain seq x y z
N VAL A 1 -0.76 -2.56 -9.30
CA VAL A 1 -0.31 -2.01 -8.00
C VAL A 1 0.16 -3.19 -7.18
N GLU A 2 1.40 -3.16 -6.74
CA GLU A 2 1.99 -4.12 -5.81
C GLU A 2 1.95 -3.46 -4.42
N ALA A 3 1.32 -4.12 -3.45
CA ALA A 3 1.13 -3.60 -2.08
C ALA A 3 1.32 -4.69 -1.01
N THR A 4 1.97 -5.80 -1.36
CA THR A 4 2.22 -6.95 -0.48
C THR A 4 3.56 -6.84 0.24
N GLY A 5 4.55 -6.16 -0.34
CA GLY A 5 5.92 -6.10 0.21
C GLY A 5 6.69 -7.41 0.05
N SER A 6 6.26 -8.30 -0.85
CA SER A 6 6.94 -9.55 -1.15
C SER A 6 7.77 -9.41 -2.42
N GLU A 7 9.08 -9.67 -2.32
CA GLU A 7 10.01 -9.69 -3.47
C GLU A 7 9.48 -10.54 -4.62
N LYS A 8 9.04 -11.77 -4.32
CA LYS A 8 8.50 -12.72 -5.30
C LYS A 8 7.29 -12.15 -6.05
N VAL A 9 6.39 -11.50 -5.33
CA VAL A 9 5.20 -10.88 -5.94
C VAL A 9 5.61 -9.70 -6.83
N ALA A 10 6.60 -8.92 -6.43
CA ALA A 10 7.13 -7.81 -7.21
C ALA A 10 7.79 -8.26 -8.52
N ASP A 11 8.53 -9.37 -8.47
CA ASP A 11 9.14 -10.01 -9.64
C ASP A 11 8.08 -10.43 -10.65
N ASP A 12 7.03 -11.10 -10.17
CA ASP A 12 5.93 -11.57 -11.00
C ASP A 12 5.04 -10.41 -11.50
N ALA A 13 4.94 -9.32 -10.75
CA ALA A 13 4.00 -8.22 -10.99
C ALA A 13 4.13 -7.58 -12.37
N ILE A 14 5.35 -7.52 -12.93
CA ILE A 14 5.61 -6.92 -14.25
C ILE A 14 4.87 -7.64 -15.37
N ASN A 15 4.62 -8.94 -15.22
CA ASN A 15 3.98 -9.77 -16.24
C ASN A 15 2.47 -9.50 -16.36
N TYR A 16 1.86 -8.89 -15.34
CA TYR A 16 0.45 -8.51 -15.33
C TYR A 16 0.22 -7.08 -15.87
N VAL A 17 1.29 -6.37 -16.22
CA VAL A 17 1.19 -5.03 -16.78
C VAL A 17 0.99 -5.12 -18.29
N ARG A 18 -0.10 -4.51 -18.78
CA ARG A 18 -0.33 -4.37 -20.22
C ARG A 18 0.74 -3.46 -20.86
N ARG A 19 0.94 -3.58 -22.18
CA ARG A 19 1.76 -2.64 -22.96
C ARG A 19 1.31 -1.18 -22.75
N GLY A 20 2.27 -0.28 -22.54
CA GLY A 20 2.10 1.13 -22.15
C GLY A 20 1.61 1.34 -20.70
N GLY A 21 1.53 0.26 -19.91
CA GLY A 21 0.98 0.26 -18.56
C GLY A 21 1.90 0.82 -17.48
N THR A 22 1.41 0.83 -16.24
CA THR A 22 2.18 1.24 -15.06
C THR A 22 2.23 0.12 -14.03
N LEU A 23 3.43 -0.23 -13.57
CA LEU A 23 3.63 -0.94 -12.32
C LEU A 23 3.88 0.07 -11.20
N MET A 24 3.02 0.08 -10.18
CA MET A 24 3.21 0.88 -8.97
C MET A 24 3.66 -0.01 -7.83
N ILE A 25 4.83 0.27 -7.27
CA ILE A 25 5.40 -0.37 -6.09
C ILE A 25 5.02 0.46 -4.87
N TYR A 26 4.16 -0.10 -4.02
CA TYR A 26 3.66 0.52 -2.79
C TYR A 26 4.01 -0.31 -1.54
N GLY A 27 4.32 -1.60 -1.69
CA GLY A 27 4.75 -2.46 -0.59
C GLY A 27 6.06 -2.00 0.07
N VAL A 28 6.25 -2.39 1.33
CA VAL A 28 7.51 -2.20 2.06
C VAL A 28 8.31 -3.49 2.00
N TYR A 29 9.57 -3.40 1.56
CA TYR A 29 10.47 -4.53 1.34
C TYR A 29 11.64 -4.49 2.33
N ALA A 30 12.33 -5.62 2.50
CA ALA A 30 13.60 -5.60 3.23
C ALA A 30 14.68 -4.92 2.37
N ASN A 31 15.65 -4.27 3.00
CA ASN A 31 16.73 -3.56 2.29
C ASN A 31 17.60 -4.48 1.41
N ALA A 32 17.64 -5.78 1.75
CA ALA A 32 18.39 -6.79 1.01
C ALA A 32 17.64 -7.32 -0.22
N ASP A 33 16.33 -7.14 -0.29
CA ASP A 33 15.49 -7.70 -1.35
C ASP A 33 15.86 -7.11 -2.72
N ARG A 34 15.78 -7.93 -3.77
CA ARG A 34 16.11 -7.52 -5.14
C ARG A 34 15.05 -8.02 -6.10
N VAL A 35 14.64 -7.15 -7.01
CA VAL A 35 13.64 -7.47 -8.04
C VAL A 35 14.34 -7.48 -9.39
N HIS A 36 14.12 -8.51 -10.18
CA HIS A 36 14.80 -8.84 -11.42
C HIS A 36 13.83 -8.77 -12.60
N TRP A 37 13.88 -7.65 -13.33
CA TRP A 37 13.06 -7.45 -14.53
C TRP A 37 13.91 -7.43 -15.79
N SER A 38 13.41 -8.08 -16.84
CA SER A 38 14.03 -8.03 -18.16
C SER A 38 13.93 -6.62 -18.76
N PRO A 39 15.05 -5.97 -19.15
CA PRO A 39 15.00 -4.68 -19.82
C PRO A 39 14.21 -4.72 -21.13
N SER A 40 14.27 -5.84 -21.87
CA SER A 40 13.50 -6.02 -23.11
C SER A 40 11.99 -6.02 -22.87
N LYS A 41 11.53 -6.55 -21.73
CA LYS A 41 10.12 -6.47 -21.32
C LYS A 41 9.72 -5.04 -21.04
N ILE A 42 10.53 -4.30 -20.27
CA ILE A 42 10.24 -2.91 -19.90
C ILE A 42 10.19 -2.01 -21.14
N PHE A 43 11.21 -2.10 -22.00
CA PHE A 43 11.31 -1.30 -23.21
C PHE A 43 10.28 -1.71 -24.28
N GLY A 44 10.17 -3.00 -24.59
CA GLY A 44 9.30 -3.47 -25.68
C GLY A 44 7.81 -3.28 -25.40
N ASP A 45 7.43 -3.36 -24.11
CA ASP A 45 6.07 -3.10 -23.66
C ASP A 45 5.88 -1.67 -23.14
N GLU A 46 6.89 -0.81 -23.20
CA GLU A 46 6.85 0.57 -22.70
C GLU A 46 6.26 0.69 -21.28
N ILE A 47 6.70 -0.19 -20.38
CA ILE A 47 6.19 -0.27 -19.01
C ILE A 47 6.83 0.83 -18.16
N ARG A 48 6.00 1.63 -17.48
CA ARG A 48 6.46 2.57 -16.45
C ARG A 48 6.45 1.92 -15.09
N ILE A 49 7.54 2.08 -14.34
CA ILE A 49 7.67 1.56 -12.98
C ILE A 49 7.81 2.76 -12.04
N ILE A 50 6.90 2.88 -11.07
CA ILE A 50 6.86 4.00 -10.14
C ILE A 50 6.83 3.49 -8.69
N GLY A 51 7.59 4.15 -7.82
CA GLY A 51 7.51 3.97 -6.37
C GLY A 51 6.63 5.03 -5.73
N SER A 52 6.00 4.70 -4.61
CA SER A 52 5.29 5.67 -3.77
C SER A 52 5.57 5.42 -2.31
N PHE A 53 5.99 6.46 -1.61
CA PHE A 53 6.18 6.45 -0.17
C PHE A 53 5.14 7.36 0.49
N ALA A 54 4.24 6.76 1.25
CA ALA A 54 3.11 7.43 1.90
C ALA A 54 2.20 8.26 0.96
N GLN A 55 1.06 8.71 1.47
CA GLN A 55 0.16 9.63 0.75
C GLN A 55 -0.22 10.78 1.69
N THR A 56 0.74 11.63 2.00
CA THR A 56 0.62 12.67 3.05
C THR A 56 -0.46 13.72 2.74
N TYR A 57 -0.81 13.92 1.45
CA TYR A 57 -1.76 14.93 1.01
C TYR A 57 -3.07 14.37 0.44
N CYS A 58 -3.42 13.10 0.74
CA CYS A 58 -4.66 12.49 0.25
C CYS A 58 -5.79 12.46 1.30
N PHE A 59 -5.54 12.88 2.54
CA PHE A 59 -6.48 12.68 3.65
C PHE A 59 -7.86 13.32 3.41
N PRO A 60 -7.98 14.60 2.97
CA PRO A 60 -9.30 15.19 2.72
C PRO A 60 -10.08 14.47 1.62
N ARG A 61 -9.38 13.99 0.58
CA ARG A 61 -9.96 13.25 -0.54
C ARG A 61 -10.44 11.87 -0.10
N ALA A 62 -9.68 11.19 0.77
CA ALA A 62 -10.07 9.90 1.31
C ALA A 62 -11.36 10.01 2.14
N VAL A 63 -11.46 11.02 3.01
CA VAL A 63 -12.68 11.30 3.78
C VAL A 63 -13.88 11.55 2.86
N ALA A 64 -13.74 12.39 1.85
CA ALA A 64 -14.81 12.66 0.89
C ALA A 64 -15.30 11.38 0.17
N TYR A 65 -14.42 10.41 -0.10
CA TYR A 65 -14.83 9.13 -0.68
C TYR A 65 -15.61 8.24 0.29
N LEU A 66 -15.26 8.27 1.57
CA LEU A 66 -16.00 7.57 2.62
C LEU A 66 -17.39 8.19 2.80
N ASP A 67 -17.46 9.51 2.95
CA ASP A 67 -18.72 10.25 3.18
C ASP A 67 -19.69 10.10 2.00
N SER A 68 -19.17 10.08 0.77
CA SER A 68 -19.99 9.88 -0.43
C SER A 68 -20.54 8.46 -0.58
N GLY A 69 -20.16 7.51 0.27
CA GLY A 69 -20.60 6.11 0.20
C GLY A 69 -20.08 5.35 -1.03
N LYS A 70 -19.16 5.94 -1.82
CA LYS A 70 -18.58 5.33 -3.02
C LYS A 70 -17.67 4.14 -2.69
N ILE A 71 -17.12 4.10 -1.47
CA ILE A 71 -16.27 3.02 -0.99
C ILE A 71 -17.03 2.24 0.09
N ASN A 72 -17.23 0.95 -0.14
CA ASN A 72 -17.77 0.05 0.88
C ASN A 72 -16.64 -0.41 1.81
N VAL A 73 -16.59 0.14 3.02
CA VAL A 73 -15.62 -0.24 4.06
C VAL A 73 -16.14 -1.30 5.02
N LYS A 74 -17.39 -1.76 4.85
CA LYS A 74 -17.98 -2.78 5.73
C LYS A 74 -17.20 -4.08 5.58
N GLY A 75 -16.71 -4.61 6.71
CA GLY A 75 -15.91 -5.84 6.73
C GLY A 75 -14.40 -5.65 6.57
N MET A 76 -13.91 -4.41 6.36
CA MET A 76 -12.47 -4.12 6.42
C MET A 76 -11.93 -4.24 7.86
N VAL A 77 -12.75 -3.86 8.85
CA VAL A 77 -12.42 -4.03 10.27
C VAL A 77 -12.76 -5.45 10.68
N ARG A 78 -11.72 -6.27 10.94
CA ARG A 78 -11.88 -7.67 11.36
C ARG A 78 -12.14 -7.82 12.85
N GLN A 79 -11.44 -7.05 13.68
CA GLN A 79 -11.50 -7.17 15.14
C GLN A 79 -11.47 -5.79 15.77
N ILE A 80 -12.42 -5.55 16.68
CA ILE A 80 -12.46 -4.36 17.52
C ILE A 80 -12.10 -4.82 18.92
N SER A 81 -11.01 -4.29 19.47
CA SER A 81 -10.59 -4.56 20.84
C SER A 81 -10.66 -3.28 21.65
N ARG A 82 -11.26 -3.35 22.84
CA ARG A 82 -11.29 -2.23 23.79
C ARG A 82 -9.99 -2.22 24.59
N GLY A 83 -9.30 -1.09 24.58
CA GLY A 83 -8.17 -0.91 25.48
C GLY A 83 -8.62 -0.70 26.92
N LEU A 84 -7.79 -1.09 27.89
CA LEU A 84 -8.02 -0.90 29.35
C LEU A 84 -8.17 0.57 29.79
N THR A 85 -8.01 1.53 28.88
CA THR A 85 -8.13 2.98 29.10
C THR A 85 -9.41 3.58 28.50
N GLY A 86 -10.40 2.78 28.10
CA GLY A 86 -11.67 3.30 27.55
C GLY A 86 -11.56 3.92 26.15
N SER A 87 -10.41 3.83 25.50
CA SER A 87 -10.20 4.24 24.11
C SER A 87 -10.17 3.02 23.19
N ASP A 88 -11.02 3.02 22.17
CA ASP A 88 -11.07 2.00 21.13
C ASP A 88 -9.74 1.97 20.37
N CYS A 89 -9.16 0.78 20.19
CA CYS A 89 -7.89 0.60 19.49
C CYS A 89 -8.02 -0.46 18.40
N VAL A 90 -7.46 -0.17 17.22
CA VAL A 90 -7.28 -1.17 16.16
C VAL A 90 -6.00 -1.94 16.44
N VAL A 91 -6.12 -3.25 16.59
CA VAL A 91 -5.00 -4.15 16.90
C VAL A 91 -4.56 -4.90 15.63
N LEU A 92 -3.26 -4.79 15.31
CA LEU A 92 -2.58 -5.58 14.27
C LEU A 92 -1.59 -6.53 14.95
N GLY A 93 -1.93 -7.83 15.01
CA GLY A 93 -1.17 -8.83 15.77
C GLY A 93 -1.26 -8.56 17.27
N ASP A 94 -0.13 -8.50 17.97
CA ASP A 94 -0.08 -8.17 19.42
C ASP A 94 0.07 -6.65 19.69
N ARG A 95 0.01 -5.82 18.64
CA ARG A 95 0.26 -4.37 18.76
C ARG A 95 -1.02 -3.55 18.59
N CYS A 96 -1.24 -2.66 19.53
CA CYS A 96 -2.30 -1.64 19.47
C CYS A 96 -1.78 -0.40 18.71
N LEU A 97 -2.39 -0.11 17.56
CA LEU A 97 -2.08 1.08 16.77
C LEU A 97 -2.74 2.31 17.43
N ARG A 98 -2.01 2.99 18.32
CA ARG A 98 -2.50 4.24 18.93
C ARG A 98 -1.90 5.51 18.36
N ASP A 99 -0.84 5.44 17.58
CA ASP A 99 -0.22 6.64 17.04
C ASP A 99 0.78 6.27 15.95
N GLN A 100 0.36 6.29 14.68
CA GLN A 100 1.31 6.46 13.58
C GLN A 100 1.38 7.95 13.24
N ARG A 101 1.90 8.75 14.18
CA ARG A 101 2.49 10.05 13.84
C ARG A 101 3.72 9.77 12.99
N PHE A 102 3.54 9.80 11.67
CA PHE A 102 4.66 9.91 10.74
C PHE A 102 5.31 11.28 10.97
N PRO A 103 6.64 11.37 11.09
CA PRO A 103 7.31 12.66 11.17
C PRO A 103 6.93 13.49 9.93
N GLU A 104 6.56 14.75 10.13
CA GLU A 104 6.33 15.68 9.04
C GLU A 104 7.64 15.84 8.23
N GLY A 105 7.59 15.54 6.93
CA GLY A 105 8.67 15.86 6.00
C GLY A 105 9.42 14.68 5.39
N ALA A 106 8.69 13.74 4.76
CA ALA A 106 9.23 12.87 3.72
C ALA A 106 8.46 13.09 2.42
#